data_AF-A0A1L9VKZ2-F1
#
_entry.id   AF-A0A1L9VKZ2-F1
#
_cell.length_a   1.000
_cell.length_b   1.000
_cell.length_c   1.000
_cell.angle_alpha   90.00
_cell.angle_beta   90.00
_cell.angle_gamma   90.00
#
_symmetry.space_group_name_H-M   'P 1'
#
loop_
_entity.id
_entity.type
_entity.pdbx_description
1 polymer ?
#
loop_
_entity_poly.entity_id
_entity_poly.type
_entity_poly.pdbx_seq_one_letter_code
_entity_poly.pdbx_strand_id
1 'polypeptide(L)'
;MLGQLIRALSWRVFFLLLTFFSGLVSQTYAYKETMLFDYMPNCAGKKGLLDFHIAEARELIKAAKHAIDTVDRNIVAQKLVTSYFKIEFVPFDVYVELVNTFLQTGAYPDKRKKPRLYCNDDIVQSFPWNAAAVDANGEYVVNEQNGQYYTIRDIYPNFPDKKNQIPYLVTDRNAYYFDSPNMGGCAPGSLGETLTGMPDWHSWLSPMQWTSTLDSEMTFICPEALDGTHKFLGYLGQTGWIDPDSHTTLDSLVPESGTLYHELFHLVSGRIGFKREMDPTKYKTRIVGDYSASLMGCLNLDRDRAIMNAESYVYFSLAYWYYYNDWNNGKKRITFYPGYAVYWDWPM
;
A
#
# COMPACT_ATOMS: atom_id res chain seq x y z
N MET A 1 -2.88 29.11 -53.90
CA MET A 1 -3.65 29.49 -52.68
C MET A 1 -4.47 28.35 -52.08
N LEU A 2 -4.99 27.38 -52.86
CA LEU A 2 -5.81 26.28 -52.32
C LEU A 2 -5.05 25.30 -51.39
N GLY A 3 -3.75 25.10 -51.61
CA GLY A 3 -2.93 24.18 -50.81
C GLY A 3 -2.58 24.66 -49.38
N GLN A 4 -2.67 25.97 -49.11
CA GLN A 4 -2.43 26.51 -47.76
C GLN A 4 -3.66 26.43 -46.85
N LEU A 5 -4.88 26.41 -47.42
CA LEU A 5 -6.11 26.24 -46.63
C LEU A 5 -6.26 24.82 -46.06
N ILE A 6 -5.82 23.80 -46.80
CA ILE A 6 -5.95 22.39 -46.38
C ILE A 6 -5.02 22.08 -45.19
N ARG A 7 -3.83 22.69 -45.13
CA ARG A 7 -2.91 22.54 -43.98
C ARG A 7 -3.40 23.24 -42.72
N ALA A 8 -4.15 24.34 -42.84
CA ALA A 8 -4.69 25.04 -41.66
C ALA A 8 -5.91 24.31 -41.03
N LEU A 9 -6.70 23.59 -41.84
CA LEU A 9 -7.81 22.78 -41.33
C LEU A 9 -7.36 21.51 -40.61
N SER A 10 -6.27 20.86 -41.05
CA SER A 10 -5.83 19.59 -40.44
C SER A 10 -5.31 19.78 -39.01
N TRP A 11 -4.69 20.91 -38.70
CA TRP A 11 -4.13 21.17 -37.37
C TRP A 11 -5.19 21.50 -36.32
N ARG A 12 -6.26 22.21 -36.69
CA ARG A 12 -7.37 22.53 -35.77
C ARG A 12 -8.21 21.30 -35.45
N VAL A 13 -8.43 20.42 -36.42
CA VAL A 13 -9.14 19.15 -36.20
C VAL A 13 -8.32 18.18 -35.34
N PHE A 14 -6.99 18.17 -35.52
CA PHE A 14 -6.10 17.34 -34.70
C PHE A 14 -6.04 17.81 -33.24
N PHE A 15 -6.00 19.12 -32.98
CA PHE A 15 -6.05 19.65 -31.61
C PHE A 15 -7.41 19.44 -30.94
N LEU A 16 -8.52 19.57 -31.67
CA LEU A 16 -9.86 19.28 -31.16
C LEU A 16 -10.03 17.80 -30.79
N LEU A 17 -9.48 16.88 -31.59
CA LEU A 17 -9.49 15.44 -31.29
C LEU A 17 -8.59 15.07 -30.10
N LEU A 18 -7.43 15.71 -29.94
CA LEU A 18 -6.57 15.48 -28.76
C LEU A 18 -7.25 15.94 -27.46
N THR A 19 -7.92 17.10 -27.46
CA THR A 19 -8.70 17.56 -26.30
C THR A 19 -9.92 16.68 -26.03
N PHE A 20 -10.50 16.07 -27.06
CA PHE A 20 -11.64 15.15 -26.92
C PHE A 20 -11.20 13.79 -26.33
N PHE A 21 -10.01 13.28 -26.68
CA PHE A 21 -9.48 12.05 -26.09
C PHE A 21 -9.04 12.21 -24.64
N SER A 22 -8.47 13.36 -24.26
CA SER A 22 -8.24 13.67 -22.84
C SER A 22 -9.54 13.92 -22.05
N GLY A 23 -10.63 14.31 -22.72
CA GLY A 23 -11.94 14.54 -22.10
C GLY A 23 -12.83 13.28 -21.98
N LEU A 24 -12.71 12.32 -22.90
CA LEU A 24 -13.51 11.09 -22.92
C LEU A 24 -13.04 10.04 -21.90
N VAL A 25 -11.79 10.10 -21.42
CA VAL A 25 -11.37 9.29 -20.27
C VAL A 25 -11.93 9.85 -18.94
N SER A 26 -12.43 11.10 -18.94
CA SER A 26 -12.93 11.76 -17.74
C SER A 26 -14.45 11.65 -17.53
N GLN A 27 -15.21 11.13 -18.51
CA GLN A 27 -16.65 10.94 -18.39
C GLN A 27 -17.00 9.44 -18.35
N THR A 28 -17.73 9.05 -17.30
CA THR A 28 -18.44 7.76 -17.05
C THR A 28 -17.85 6.74 -16.09
N TYR A 29 -17.16 7.19 -15.04
CA TYR A 29 -17.21 6.48 -13.76
C TYR A 29 -17.40 7.48 -12.62
N ALA A 30 -18.62 8.03 -12.54
CA ALA A 30 -19.10 8.56 -11.26
C ALA A 30 -19.36 7.36 -10.33
N TYR A 31 -18.30 6.61 -10.00
CA TYR A 31 -18.28 5.83 -8.77
C TYR A 31 -18.63 6.85 -7.71
N LYS A 32 -19.73 6.59 -6.99
CA LYS A 32 -19.98 7.26 -5.72
C LYS A 32 -18.69 7.06 -4.95
N GLU A 33 -17.87 8.12 -4.84
CA GLU A 33 -16.55 8.06 -4.21
C GLU A 33 -16.81 7.68 -2.76
N THR A 34 -16.87 6.38 -2.49
CA THR A 34 -16.67 5.88 -1.15
C THR A 34 -15.24 6.25 -0.87
N MET A 35 -15.05 7.42 -0.25
CA MET A 35 -13.75 7.86 0.19
C MET A 35 -13.19 6.71 1.02
N LEU A 36 -12.14 6.06 0.52
CA LEU A 36 -11.55 4.88 1.15
C LEU A 36 -10.78 5.28 2.41
N PHE A 37 -10.14 6.44 2.33
CA PHE A 37 -9.31 7.05 3.37
C PHE A 37 -9.87 8.39 3.86
N ASP A 38 -9.62 8.67 5.14
CA ASP A 38 -9.71 10.03 5.66
C ASP A 38 -8.39 10.72 5.33
N TYR A 39 -8.43 11.55 4.28
CA TYR A 39 -7.26 12.32 3.86
C TYR A 39 -6.92 13.37 4.90
N MET A 40 -5.69 13.32 5.38
CA MET A 40 -5.23 14.23 6.42
C MET A 40 -4.79 15.57 5.81
N PRO A 41 -4.75 16.68 6.59
CA PRO A 41 -4.41 18.00 6.06
C PRO A 41 -3.07 18.08 5.32
N ASN A 42 -2.08 17.28 5.73
CA ASN A 42 -0.79 17.16 5.03
C ASN A 42 -0.90 16.56 3.62
N CYS A 43 -2.04 15.98 3.25
CA CYS A 43 -2.35 15.48 1.91
C CYS A 43 -3.20 16.45 1.06
N ALA A 44 -3.57 17.64 1.54
CA ALA A 44 -4.53 18.50 0.86
C ALA A 44 -4.16 18.82 -0.60
N GLY A 45 -2.87 19.05 -0.89
CA GLY A 45 -2.36 19.31 -2.24
C GLY A 45 -2.12 18.06 -3.09
N LYS A 46 -2.32 16.86 -2.54
CA LYS A 46 -2.02 15.57 -3.18
C LYS A 46 -3.26 14.71 -3.42
N LYS A 47 -4.46 15.15 -3.01
CA LYS A 47 -5.70 14.37 -3.16
C LYS A 47 -5.90 13.82 -4.57
N GLY A 48 -5.78 14.65 -5.60
CA GLY A 48 -5.97 14.21 -7.00
C GLY A 48 -4.97 13.14 -7.44
N LEU A 49 -3.71 13.23 -6.98
CA LEU A 49 -2.69 12.21 -7.24
C LEU A 49 -2.99 10.90 -6.49
N LEU A 50 -3.43 10.98 -5.24
CA LEU A 50 -3.79 9.79 -4.46
C LEU A 50 -5.05 9.11 -5.00
N ASP A 51 -6.05 9.87 -5.44
CA ASP A 51 -7.23 9.32 -6.10
C ASP A 51 -6.83 8.62 -7.41
N PHE A 52 -5.84 9.17 -8.14
CA PHE A 52 -5.23 8.51 -9.30
C PHE A 52 -4.52 7.21 -8.91
N HIS A 53 -3.70 7.21 -7.84
CA HIS A 53 -3.06 5.99 -7.34
C HIS A 53 -4.07 4.91 -6.93
N ILE A 54 -5.20 5.30 -6.32
CA ILE A 54 -6.31 4.38 -5.99
C ILE A 54 -6.92 3.78 -7.25
N ALA A 55 -7.06 4.56 -8.32
CA ALA A 55 -7.57 4.06 -9.61
C ALA A 55 -6.61 3.03 -10.22
N GLU A 56 -5.30 3.28 -10.19
CA GLU A 56 -4.31 2.32 -10.69
C GLU A 56 -4.24 1.05 -9.82
N ALA A 57 -4.35 1.20 -8.49
CA ALA A 57 -4.48 0.07 -7.56
C ALA A 57 -5.70 -0.81 -7.89
N ARG A 58 -6.81 -0.23 -8.35
CA ARG A 58 -7.99 -0.98 -8.83
C ARG A 58 -7.71 -1.76 -10.12
N GLU A 59 -6.92 -1.23 -11.04
CA GLU A 59 -6.54 -1.96 -12.25
C GLU A 59 -5.56 -3.10 -11.94
N LEU A 60 -4.60 -2.87 -11.04
CA LEU A 60 -3.67 -3.90 -10.58
C LEU A 60 -4.39 -5.03 -9.84
N ILE A 61 -5.28 -4.72 -8.88
CA ILE A 61 -6.00 -5.75 -8.13
C ILE A 61 -6.95 -6.54 -9.02
N LYS A 62 -7.55 -5.90 -10.03
CA LYS A 62 -8.41 -6.57 -11.02
C LYS A 62 -7.61 -7.58 -11.84
N ALA A 63 -6.39 -7.22 -12.26
CA ALA A 63 -5.50 -8.16 -12.95
C ALA A 63 -5.10 -9.32 -12.03
N ALA A 64 -4.69 -9.04 -10.80
CA ALA A 64 -4.34 -10.06 -9.81
C ALA A 64 -5.50 -11.01 -9.53
N LYS A 65 -6.69 -10.46 -9.30
CA LYS A 65 -7.91 -11.24 -9.07
C LYS A 65 -8.26 -12.12 -10.27
N HIS A 66 -8.17 -11.58 -11.50
CA HIS A 66 -8.38 -12.39 -12.70
C HIS A 66 -7.37 -13.53 -12.81
N ALA A 67 -6.11 -13.30 -12.45
CA ALA A 67 -5.09 -14.35 -12.41
C ALA A 67 -5.49 -15.47 -11.45
N ILE A 68 -5.85 -15.11 -10.21
CA ILE A 68 -6.26 -16.04 -9.16
C ILE A 68 -7.54 -16.80 -9.55
N ASP A 69 -8.59 -16.10 -9.99
CA ASP A 69 -9.87 -16.67 -10.42
C ASP A 69 -9.75 -17.59 -11.66
N THR A 70 -8.62 -17.56 -12.37
CA THR A 70 -8.37 -18.39 -13.55
C THR A 70 -7.15 -19.29 -13.41
N VAL A 71 -6.55 -19.40 -12.22
CA VAL A 71 -5.32 -20.17 -12.01
C VAL A 71 -5.49 -21.66 -12.32
N ASP A 72 -6.70 -22.21 -12.25
CA ASP A 72 -7.00 -23.61 -12.59
C ASP A 72 -6.93 -23.89 -14.10
N ARG A 73 -7.11 -22.87 -14.95
CA ARG A 73 -7.29 -23.03 -16.41
C ARG A 73 -6.41 -22.12 -17.28
N ASN A 74 -5.73 -21.15 -16.68
CA ASN A 74 -4.84 -20.22 -17.38
C ASN A 74 -3.37 -20.54 -17.05
N ILE A 75 -2.65 -21.10 -18.02
CA ILE A 75 -1.23 -21.47 -17.84
C ILE A 75 -0.33 -20.30 -17.44
N VAL A 76 -0.65 -19.07 -17.86
CA VAL A 76 0.13 -17.88 -17.49
C VAL A 76 -0.11 -17.52 -16.03
N ALA A 77 -1.35 -17.61 -15.57
CA ALA A 77 -1.68 -17.42 -14.16
C ALA A 77 -0.97 -18.46 -13.29
N GLN A 78 -1.02 -19.74 -13.68
CA GLN A 78 -0.33 -20.85 -12.98
C GLN A 78 1.16 -20.55 -12.81
N LYS A 79 1.82 -20.26 -13.94
CA LYS A 79 3.24 -19.97 -13.97
C LYS A 79 3.61 -18.77 -13.09
N LEU A 80 2.83 -17.69 -13.14
CA LEU A 80 3.08 -16.52 -12.30
C LEU A 80 2.84 -16.79 -10.81
N VAL A 81 1.78 -17.52 -10.45
CA VAL A 81 1.53 -17.92 -9.05
C VAL A 81 2.68 -18.79 -8.53
N THR A 82 3.17 -19.73 -9.33
CA THR A 82 4.34 -20.53 -8.98
C THR A 82 5.61 -19.68 -8.87
N SER A 83 5.86 -18.74 -9.80
CA SER A 83 7.03 -17.87 -9.77
C SER A 83 7.06 -16.97 -8.53
N TYR A 84 5.96 -16.28 -8.23
CA TYR A 84 5.92 -15.23 -7.19
C TYR A 84 5.54 -15.73 -5.81
N PHE A 85 4.80 -16.85 -5.70
CA PHE A 85 4.30 -17.36 -4.41
C PHE A 85 4.72 -18.79 -4.08
N LYS A 86 5.40 -19.50 -5.01
CA LYS A 86 5.81 -20.90 -4.84
C LYS A 86 4.64 -21.84 -4.55
N ILE A 87 3.47 -21.51 -5.09
CA ILE A 87 2.27 -22.32 -4.98
C ILE A 87 2.08 -23.10 -6.28
N GLU A 88 1.94 -24.40 -6.15
CA GLU A 88 1.61 -25.31 -7.24
C GLU A 88 0.09 -25.41 -7.34
N PHE A 89 -0.50 -24.81 -8.38
CA PHE A 89 -1.84 -25.12 -8.90
C PHE A 89 -3.00 -25.19 -7.88
N VAL A 90 -2.93 -24.42 -6.79
CA VAL A 90 -3.99 -24.30 -5.78
C VAL A 90 -4.35 -22.82 -5.60
N PRO A 91 -5.65 -22.46 -5.58
CA PRO A 91 -6.08 -21.10 -5.26
C PRO A 91 -5.55 -20.62 -3.90
N PHE A 92 -5.11 -19.36 -3.82
CA PHE A 92 -4.74 -18.70 -2.59
C PHE A 92 -5.24 -17.25 -2.67
N ASP A 93 -6.30 -16.95 -1.92
CA ASP A 93 -7.12 -15.77 -2.24
C ASP A 93 -7.10 -14.73 -1.14
N VAL A 94 -6.44 -15.02 -0.01
CA VAL A 94 -6.75 -14.34 1.26
C VAL A 94 -6.53 -12.83 1.15
N TYR A 95 -5.40 -12.35 0.63
CA TYR A 95 -5.15 -10.90 0.64
C TYR A 95 -5.59 -10.17 -0.64
N VAL A 96 -5.57 -10.83 -1.80
CA VAL A 96 -6.06 -10.25 -3.05
C VAL A 96 -7.55 -9.90 -2.93
N GLU A 97 -8.36 -10.81 -2.36
CA GLU A 97 -9.78 -10.54 -2.19
C GLU A 97 -10.05 -9.45 -1.16
N LEU A 98 -9.21 -9.34 -0.13
CA LEU A 98 -9.32 -8.29 0.88
C LEU A 98 -8.99 -6.90 0.34
N VAL A 99 -7.88 -6.77 -0.40
CA VAL A 99 -7.54 -5.50 -1.06
C VAL A 99 -8.61 -5.13 -2.09
N ASN A 100 -9.11 -6.10 -2.87
CA ASN A 100 -10.21 -5.89 -3.80
C ASN A 100 -11.47 -5.38 -3.07
N THR A 101 -11.90 -6.07 -2.01
CA THR A 101 -13.05 -5.68 -1.20
C THR A 101 -12.89 -4.28 -0.62
N PHE A 102 -11.70 -3.94 -0.12
CA PHE A 102 -11.39 -2.61 0.38
C PHE A 102 -11.50 -1.56 -0.72
N LEU A 103 -10.90 -1.78 -1.89
CA LEU A 103 -10.93 -0.82 -2.99
C LEU A 103 -12.34 -0.58 -3.57
N GLN A 104 -13.25 -1.56 -3.45
CA GLN A 104 -14.64 -1.45 -3.91
C GLN A 104 -15.58 -0.83 -2.85
N THR A 105 -15.41 -1.19 -1.58
CA THR A 105 -16.41 -0.91 -0.54
C THR A 105 -15.84 -0.18 0.69
N GLY A 106 -14.52 -0.12 0.80
CA GLY A 106 -13.81 0.31 2.00
C GLY A 106 -13.84 -0.71 3.13
N ALA A 107 -14.43 -1.91 2.96
CA ALA A 107 -14.51 -2.91 4.02
C ALA A 107 -13.28 -3.83 4.06
N TYR A 108 -12.90 -4.25 5.27
CA TYR A 108 -11.94 -5.32 5.55
C TYR A 108 -12.20 -5.87 6.98
N PRO A 109 -11.73 -7.08 7.32
CA PRO A 109 -11.94 -7.70 8.62
C PRO A 109 -11.52 -6.79 9.78
N ASP A 110 -12.35 -6.75 10.82
CA ASP A 110 -12.07 -6.05 12.09
C ASP A 110 -11.78 -4.54 11.95
N LYS A 111 -12.17 -3.95 10.79
CA LYS A 111 -12.21 -2.51 10.57
C LYS A 111 -13.15 -1.85 11.58
N ARG A 112 -12.62 -0.97 12.44
CA ARG A 112 -13.41 -0.21 13.42
C ARG A 112 -13.73 1.20 12.96
N LYS A 113 -12.75 1.80 12.28
CA LYS A 113 -12.81 3.17 11.79
C LYS A 113 -12.31 3.19 10.35
N LYS A 114 -12.56 4.30 9.69
CA LYS A 114 -11.99 4.54 8.39
C LYS A 114 -10.47 4.79 8.54
N PRO A 115 -9.62 4.16 7.71
CA PRO A 115 -8.18 4.36 7.80
C PRO A 115 -7.83 5.79 7.39
N ARG A 116 -6.78 6.32 8.01
CA ARG A 116 -6.25 7.65 7.69
C ARG A 116 -5.09 7.54 6.72
N LEU A 117 -5.02 8.48 5.78
CA LEU A 117 -3.92 8.57 4.82
C LEU A 117 -3.17 9.87 5.02
N TYR A 118 -1.88 9.74 5.32
CA TYR A 118 -0.93 10.82 5.53
C TYR A 118 0.09 10.85 4.37
N CYS A 119 0.60 12.04 4.05
CA CYS A 119 1.54 12.26 2.94
C CYS A 119 2.95 12.61 3.40
N ASN A 120 3.18 12.48 4.71
CA ASN A 120 4.43 12.54 5.42
C ASN A 120 4.17 12.05 6.86
N ASP A 121 5.24 11.96 7.64
CA ASP A 121 5.27 11.51 9.02
C ASP A 121 5.47 12.66 10.03
N ASP A 122 5.31 13.93 9.63
CA ASP A 122 5.49 15.10 10.52
C ASP A 122 4.61 15.05 11.78
N ILE A 123 3.51 14.31 11.70
CA ILE A 123 2.55 14.10 12.79
C ILE A 123 3.04 13.08 13.84
N VAL A 124 4.07 12.29 13.52
CA VAL A 124 4.67 11.26 14.36
C VAL A 124 5.92 11.82 15.02
N GLN A 125 5.97 11.78 16.35
CA GLN A 125 7.11 12.28 17.11
C GLN A 125 7.58 11.23 18.11
N SER A 126 8.88 10.92 18.10
CA SER A 126 9.45 10.00 19.08
C SER A 126 9.69 10.69 20.43
N PHE A 127 9.43 9.95 21.50
CA PHE A 127 9.66 10.41 22.87
C PHE A 127 10.42 9.35 23.67
N PRO A 128 11.35 9.73 24.56
CA PRO A 128 11.95 8.77 25.47
C PRO A 128 10.92 8.32 26.52
N TRP A 129 11.06 7.10 27.04
CA TRP A 129 10.14 6.52 28.02
C TRP A 129 9.96 7.35 29.32
N ASN A 130 10.92 8.20 29.67
CA ASN A 130 10.87 9.08 30.85
C ASN A 130 10.30 10.47 30.54
N ALA A 131 9.86 10.75 29.31
CA ALA A 131 9.15 11.99 28.99
C ALA A 131 7.78 12.02 29.68
N ALA A 132 7.29 13.22 29.98
CA ALA A 132 5.93 13.42 30.46
C ALA A 132 4.92 12.91 29.42
N ALA A 133 3.95 12.13 29.86
CA ALA A 133 2.91 11.60 28.99
C ALA A 133 1.82 12.66 28.72
N VAL A 134 1.22 12.61 27.54
CA VAL A 134 0.01 13.37 27.21
C VAL A 134 -1.23 12.48 27.21
N ASP A 135 -2.38 13.06 27.55
CA ASP A 135 -3.70 12.45 27.52
C ASP A 135 -4.35 12.54 26.12
N ALA A 136 -5.58 12.04 25.97
CA ALA A 136 -6.32 12.14 24.70
C ALA A 136 -6.62 13.58 24.23
N ASN A 137 -6.55 14.57 25.11
CA ASN A 137 -6.74 15.99 24.80
C ASN A 137 -5.42 16.69 24.44
N GLY A 138 -4.28 16.01 24.60
CA GLY A 138 -2.95 16.58 24.40
C GLY A 138 -2.42 17.31 25.62
N GLU A 139 -3.06 17.16 26.78
CA GLU A 139 -2.62 17.75 28.04
C GLU A 139 -1.69 16.79 28.79
N TYR A 140 -0.71 17.32 29.52
CA TYR A 140 0.18 16.48 30.33
C TYR A 140 -0.60 15.84 31.48
N VAL A 141 -0.38 14.54 31.68
CA VAL A 141 -1.06 13.79 32.74
C VAL A 141 -0.42 14.12 34.10
N VAL A 142 -1.14 14.82 34.96
CA VAL A 142 -0.66 15.19 36.32
C VAL A 142 -1.00 14.11 37.34
N ASN A 143 -0.04 13.77 38.19
CA ASN A 143 -0.25 12.99 39.40
C ASN A 143 -0.80 13.91 40.50
N GLU A 144 -2.09 13.78 40.80
CA GLU A 144 -2.79 14.62 41.79
C GLU A 144 -2.21 14.53 43.21
N GLN A 145 -1.49 13.44 43.55
CA GLN A 145 -0.95 13.24 44.89
C GLN A 145 0.30 14.08 45.15
N ASN A 146 1.10 14.35 44.13
CA ASN A 146 2.40 15.04 44.27
C ASN A 146 2.59 16.22 43.30
N GLY A 147 1.64 16.47 42.41
CA GLY A 147 1.68 17.54 41.41
C GLY A 147 2.70 17.33 40.28
N GLN A 148 3.38 16.19 40.22
CA GLN A 148 4.33 15.86 39.16
C GLN A 148 3.61 15.26 37.96
N TYR A 149 4.20 15.32 36.76
CA TYR A 149 3.65 14.63 35.60
C TYR A 149 3.97 13.13 35.63
N TYR A 150 3.00 12.30 35.25
CA TYR A 150 3.29 10.91 34.92
C TYR A 150 4.15 10.85 33.66
N THR A 151 5.13 9.95 33.68
CA THR A 151 5.93 9.66 32.49
C THR A 151 5.21 8.63 31.60
N ILE A 152 5.61 8.53 30.32
CA ILE A 152 5.12 7.47 29.42
C ILE A 152 5.35 6.08 30.07
N ARG A 153 6.48 5.88 30.75
CA ARG A 153 6.74 4.64 31.50
C ARG A 153 5.72 4.37 32.60
N ASP A 154 5.28 5.40 33.31
CA ASP A 154 4.29 5.25 34.39
C ASP A 154 2.90 4.93 33.84
N ILE A 155 2.55 5.51 32.69
CA ILE A 155 1.28 5.25 32.01
C ILE A 155 1.24 3.83 31.43
N TYR A 156 2.35 3.31 30.91
CA TYR A 156 2.42 1.98 30.28
C TYR A 156 3.34 1.01 31.06
N PRO A 157 3.04 0.71 32.33
CA PRO A 157 3.93 -0.05 33.20
C PRO A 157 4.11 -1.49 32.70
N ASN A 158 3.09 -2.05 32.04
CA ASN A 158 3.06 -3.45 31.59
C ASN A 158 3.71 -3.67 30.22
N PHE A 159 4.24 -2.63 29.57
CA PHE A 159 4.87 -2.79 28.26
C PHE A 159 6.11 -3.70 28.35
N PRO A 160 6.13 -4.86 27.66
CA PRO A 160 7.08 -5.95 27.92
C PRO A 160 8.50 -5.68 27.40
N ASP A 161 8.65 -4.88 26.35
CA ASP A 161 9.95 -4.61 25.71
C ASP A 161 10.25 -3.11 25.61
N LYS A 162 10.38 -2.44 26.75
CA LYS A 162 10.76 -1.02 26.78
C LYS A 162 12.19 -0.74 26.31
N LYS A 163 13.02 -1.78 26.13
CA LYS A 163 14.43 -1.62 25.74
C LYS A 163 14.59 -1.49 24.23
N ASN A 164 13.76 -2.19 23.46
CA ASN A 164 13.86 -2.20 21.99
C ASN A 164 12.70 -1.45 21.31
N GLN A 165 11.91 -0.71 22.07
CA GLN A 165 10.71 -0.03 21.57
C GLN A 165 10.75 1.45 21.98
N ILE A 166 10.39 2.30 21.04
CA ILE A 166 10.31 3.75 21.17
C ILE A 166 8.82 4.14 21.21
N PRO A 167 8.40 4.92 22.21
CA PRO A 167 7.12 5.62 22.18
C PRO A 167 7.08 6.66 21.07
N TYR A 168 6.09 6.57 20.20
CA TYR A 168 5.80 7.56 19.17
C TYR A 168 4.44 8.18 19.45
N LEU A 169 4.37 9.50 19.54
CA LEU A 169 3.13 10.26 19.68
C LEU A 169 2.63 10.66 18.30
N VAL A 170 1.39 10.29 18.01
CA VAL A 170 0.64 10.74 16.83
C VAL A 170 -0.14 12.00 17.24
N THR A 171 0.43 13.16 16.90
CA THR A 171 0.03 14.47 17.46
C THR A 171 -1.40 14.89 17.10
N ASP A 172 -1.92 14.50 15.94
CA ASP A 172 -3.31 14.79 15.55
C ASP A 172 -4.34 13.94 16.31
N ARG A 173 -3.89 12.90 17.02
CA ARG A 173 -4.71 11.99 17.84
C ARG A 173 -4.42 12.08 19.32
N ASN A 174 -3.32 12.73 19.71
CA ASN A 174 -2.75 12.64 21.05
C ASN A 174 -2.69 11.17 21.53
N ALA A 175 -2.26 10.27 20.64
CA ALA A 175 -2.23 8.84 20.89
C ALA A 175 -0.81 8.30 20.71
N TYR A 176 -0.41 7.41 21.61
CA TYR A 176 0.88 6.74 21.49
C TYR A 176 0.75 5.44 20.71
N TYR A 177 1.76 5.14 19.90
CA TYR A 177 2.09 3.79 19.48
C TYR A 177 3.53 3.47 19.85
N PHE A 178 3.89 2.19 19.82
CA PHE A 178 5.19 1.71 20.25
C PHE A 178 5.74 0.79 19.18
N ASP A 179 6.91 1.14 18.65
CA ASP A 179 7.59 0.33 17.64
C ASP A 179 9.11 0.42 17.81
N SER A 180 9.86 -0.29 16.98
CA SER A 180 11.31 -0.24 16.94
C SER A 180 11.83 1.14 16.55
N PRO A 181 13.11 1.46 16.85
CA PRO A 181 13.73 2.74 16.48
C PRO A 181 13.71 3.10 15.00
N ASN A 182 13.46 2.12 14.12
CA ASN A 182 13.52 2.28 12.68
C ASN A 182 12.13 2.43 12.04
N MET A 183 11.04 2.39 12.82
CA MET A 183 9.63 2.37 12.36
C MET A 183 8.90 3.67 12.74
N GLY A 184 9.56 4.80 12.48
CA GLY A 184 9.09 6.13 12.87
C GLY A 184 8.22 6.83 11.81
N GLY A 185 7.69 6.12 10.81
CA GLY A 185 7.09 6.73 9.62
C GLY A 185 8.03 6.69 8.42
N CYS A 186 8.33 7.85 7.86
CA CYS A 186 9.11 8.00 6.64
C CYS A 186 10.61 7.98 6.90
N ALA A 187 11.10 6.84 7.40
CA ALA A 187 12.53 6.59 7.56
C ALA A 187 13.27 6.76 6.21
N PRO A 188 14.56 7.16 6.22
CA PRO A 188 15.32 7.33 4.98
C PRO A 188 15.27 6.09 4.07
N GLY A 189 14.78 6.28 2.84
CA GLY A 189 14.61 5.20 1.85
C GLY A 189 13.27 4.46 1.95
N SER A 190 12.38 4.81 2.88
CA SER A 190 11.01 4.32 2.91
C SER A 190 10.11 5.15 1.99
N LEU A 191 9.27 4.46 1.21
CA LEU A 191 8.29 5.07 0.32
C LEU A 191 6.90 5.14 0.94
N GLY A 192 6.61 4.26 1.90
CA GLY A 192 5.33 4.20 2.60
C GLY A 192 5.46 3.37 3.87
N GLU A 193 4.48 3.51 4.76
CA GLU A 193 4.36 2.68 5.94
C GLU A 193 2.90 2.59 6.36
N THR A 194 2.46 1.41 6.82
CA THR A 194 1.13 1.23 7.38
C THR A 194 1.20 0.76 8.83
N LEU A 195 0.64 1.57 9.71
CA LEU A 195 0.49 1.27 11.13
C LEU A 195 -0.92 0.77 11.41
N THR A 196 -1.03 -0.53 11.67
CA THR A 196 -2.28 -1.14 12.13
C THR A 196 -2.33 -1.12 13.65
N GLY A 197 -3.04 -0.14 14.21
CA GLY A 197 -3.19 -0.01 15.66
C GLY A 197 -3.81 -1.26 16.30
N MET A 198 -3.37 -1.61 17.51
CA MET A 198 -3.95 -2.66 18.36
C MET A 198 -4.68 -2.04 19.57
N PRO A 199 -5.84 -1.40 19.38
CA PRO A 199 -6.52 -0.62 20.43
C PRO A 199 -6.82 -1.42 21.70
N ASP A 200 -7.09 -2.73 21.59
CA ASP A 200 -7.43 -3.54 22.76
C ASP A 200 -6.23 -3.84 23.65
N TRP A 201 -5.02 -3.86 23.09
CA TRP A 201 -3.79 -3.99 23.88
C TRP A 201 -3.51 -2.77 24.72
N HIS A 202 -3.85 -1.59 24.21
CA HIS A 202 -3.60 -0.35 24.95
C HIS A 202 -4.29 -0.36 26.32
N SER A 203 -5.52 -0.87 26.39
CA SER A 203 -6.26 -1.02 27.66
C SER A 203 -5.59 -1.98 28.66
N TRP A 204 -4.75 -2.90 28.18
CA TRP A 204 -3.97 -3.80 29.03
C TRP A 204 -2.59 -3.21 29.38
N LEU A 205 -1.98 -2.50 28.45
CA LEU A 205 -0.68 -1.86 28.60
C LEU A 205 -0.75 -0.66 29.56
N SER A 206 -1.85 0.10 29.51
CA SER A 206 -2.11 1.23 30.39
C SER A 206 -3.33 0.96 31.29
N PRO A 207 -3.14 0.79 32.61
CA PRO A 207 -4.25 0.75 33.55
C PRO A 207 -4.93 2.12 33.72
N MET A 208 -4.34 3.19 33.18
CA MET A 208 -4.86 4.55 33.28
C MET A 208 -5.75 4.86 32.05
N GLN A 209 -7.03 5.14 32.29
CA GLN A 209 -8.03 5.39 31.23
C GLN A 209 -7.83 6.71 30.45
N TRP A 210 -6.82 7.51 30.80
CA TRP A 210 -6.65 8.88 30.32
C TRP A 210 -5.97 8.99 28.95
N THR A 211 -5.30 7.94 28.48
CA THR A 211 -4.57 8.02 27.20
C THR A 211 -5.39 7.52 26.02
N SER A 212 -5.31 8.24 24.89
CA SER A 212 -5.94 7.80 23.66
C SER A 212 -5.20 6.57 23.11
N THR A 213 -5.95 5.51 22.84
CA THR A 213 -5.47 4.38 22.07
C THR A 213 -5.46 4.77 20.59
N LEU A 214 -4.44 4.37 19.83
CA LEU A 214 -4.52 4.45 18.38
C LEU A 214 -5.60 3.46 17.88
N ASP A 215 -6.81 3.96 17.66
CA ASP A 215 -7.97 3.14 17.31
C ASP A 215 -8.29 3.09 15.81
N SER A 216 -7.60 3.90 15.02
CA SER A 216 -7.62 3.88 13.57
C SER A 216 -6.27 3.45 13.01
N GLU A 217 -6.33 2.63 11.98
CA GLU A 217 -5.20 2.30 11.11
C GLU A 217 -4.75 3.55 10.34
N MET A 218 -3.45 3.68 10.16
CA MET A 218 -2.83 4.82 9.48
C MET A 218 -1.92 4.30 8.39
N THR A 219 -2.01 4.90 7.21
CA THR A 219 -1.08 4.68 6.12
C THR A 219 -0.38 6.00 5.82
N PHE A 220 0.93 5.95 5.73
CA PHE A 220 1.81 7.03 5.35
C PHE A 220 2.30 6.74 3.94
N ILE A 221 2.19 7.71 3.06
CA ILE A 221 2.91 7.72 1.78
C ILE A 221 3.96 8.81 1.90
N CYS A 222 5.22 8.42 1.82
CA CYS A 222 6.33 9.32 2.11
C CYS A 222 6.55 10.31 0.97
N PRO A 223 7.13 11.50 1.25
CA PRO A 223 7.31 12.52 0.23
C PRO A 223 8.04 12.03 -1.03
N GLU A 224 9.04 11.17 -0.87
CA GLU A 224 9.82 10.55 -1.96
C GLU A 224 8.96 9.71 -2.93
N ALA A 225 7.85 9.14 -2.45
CA ALA A 225 6.88 8.41 -3.29
C ALA A 225 5.90 9.34 -4.03
N LEU A 226 5.86 10.64 -3.72
CA LEU A 226 4.87 11.61 -4.24
C LEU A 226 5.48 12.79 -4.99
N ASP A 227 6.80 12.92 -5.02
CA ASP A 227 7.51 14.06 -5.59
C ASP A 227 8.24 13.72 -6.92
N GLY A 228 8.16 12.47 -7.37
CA GLY A 228 8.79 12.00 -8.60
C GLY A 228 10.31 11.84 -8.53
N THR A 229 10.90 11.83 -7.32
CA THR A 229 12.34 11.65 -7.15
C THR A 229 12.77 10.18 -7.18
N HIS A 230 11.87 9.26 -6.85
CA HIS A 230 12.10 7.83 -7.00
C HIS A 230 12.06 7.36 -8.47
N LYS A 231 12.59 6.15 -8.71
CA LYS A 231 12.79 5.58 -10.06
C LYS A 231 11.54 4.94 -10.69
N PHE A 232 10.37 5.08 -10.08
CA PHE A 232 9.16 4.47 -10.62
C PHE A 232 8.63 5.24 -11.82
N LEU A 233 7.76 4.58 -12.58
CA LEU A 233 7.02 5.22 -13.65
C LEU A 233 5.95 6.14 -13.05
N GLY A 234 5.69 7.29 -13.68
CA GLY A 234 4.65 8.22 -13.23
C GLY A 234 3.24 7.62 -13.25
N TYR A 235 3.00 6.59 -14.07
CA TYR A 235 1.73 5.88 -14.15
C TYR A 235 1.86 4.47 -14.75
N LEU A 236 0.88 3.63 -14.43
CA LEU A 236 0.72 2.28 -14.93
C LEU A 236 0.60 2.26 -16.46
N GLY A 237 1.50 1.51 -17.11
CA GLY A 237 1.50 1.38 -18.56
C GLY A 237 2.16 2.52 -19.32
N GLN A 238 2.86 3.44 -18.64
CA GLN A 238 3.61 4.55 -19.28
C GLN A 238 4.53 4.08 -20.42
N THR A 239 5.12 2.90 -20.30
CA THR A 239 6.04 2.34 -21.30
C THR A 239 5.36 1.61 -22.46
N GLY A 240 4.06 1.33 -22.36
CA GLY A 240 3.36 0.50 -23.35
C GLY A 240 3.82 -0.96 -23.36
N TRP A 241 3.65 -1.64 -24.51
CA TRP A 241 4.15 -3.01 -24.70
C TRP A 241 5.67 -3.05 -24.72
N ILE A 242 6.26 -4.00 -24.00
CA ILE A 242 7.70 -4.18 -23.87
C ILE A 242 8.19 -5.30 -24.79
N ASP A 243 9.31 -5.06 -25.47
CA ASP A 243 9.97 -6.09 -26.28
C ASP A 243 10.67 -7.12 -25.38
N PRO A 244 10.30 -8.42 -25.43
CA PRO A 244 11.02 -9.47 -24.68
C PRO A 244 12.52 -9.51 -24.95
N ASP A 245 12.98 -9.15 -26.15
CA ASP A 245 14.41 -9.15 -26.50
C ASP A 245 15.18 -8.00 -25.82
N SER A 246 14.49 -7.01 -25.25
CA SER A 246 15.11 -5.92 -24.49
C SER A 246 15.60 -6.34 -23.11
N HIS A 247 15.14 -7.49 -22.59
CA HIS A 247 15.38 -7.95 -21.22
C HIS A 247 15.01 -6.91 -20.13
N THR A 248 14.04 -6.04 -20.41
CA THR A 248 13.54 -5.08 -19.42
C THR A 248 13.00 -5.81 -18.20
N THR A 249 13.47 -5.41 -17.02
CA THR A 249 13.08 -6.00 -15.73
C THR A 249 11.80 -5.37 -15.20
N LEU A 250 10.99 -6.16 -14.49
CA LEU A 250 9.67 -5.73 -14.01
C LEU A 250 9.73 -4.59 -12.98
N ASP A 251 10.79 -4.54 -12.17
CA ASP A 251 11.02 -3.48 -11.18
C ASP A 251 11.22 -2.10 -11.80
N SER A 252 11.73 -2.03 -13.03
CA SER A 252 11.80 -0.78 -13.80
C SER A 252 10.45 -0.29 -14.33
N LEU A 253 9.39 -1.10 -14.17
CA LEU A 253 8.05 -0.84 -14.70
C LEU A 253 7.01 -0.59 -13.61
N VAL A 254 7.42 -0.57 -12.34
CA VAL A 254 6.53 -0.27 -11.21
C VAL A 254 6.10 1.21 -11.28
N PRO A 255 4.79 1.51 -11.22
CA PRO A 255 4.31 2.90 -11.17
C PRO A 255 4.40 3.49 -9.75
N GLU A 256 4.34 4.81 -9.61
CA GLU A 256 4.29 5.50 -8.29
C GLU A 256 3.13 4.99 -7.43
N SER A 257 2.01 4.61 -8.05
CA SER A 257 0.87 3.99 -7.36
C SER A 257 1.20 2.65 -6.69
N GLY A 258 2.31 2.01 -7.10
CA GLY A 258 2.80 0.75 -6.56
C GLY A 258 3.03 0.82 -5.06
N THR A 259 3.52 1.95 -4.55
CA THR A 259 3.68 2.18 -3.11
C THR A 259 2.35 2.14 -2.38
N LEU A 260 1.34 2.90 -2.82
CA LEU A 260 0.02 2.84 -2.17
C LEU A 260 -0.57 1.43 -2.27
N TYR A 261 -0.44 0.78 -3.42
CA TYR A 261 -0.93 -0.58 -3.62
C TYR A 261 -0.28 -1.59 -2.68
N HIS A 262 1.03 -1.49 -2.47
CA HIS A 262 1.79 -2.24 -1.46
C HIS A 262 1.20 -2.05 -0.06
N GLU A 263 1.04 -0.79 0.36
CA GLU A 263 0.51 -0.44 1.68
C GLU A 263 -0.91 -0.97 1.95
N LEU A 264 -1.73 -1.13 0.90
CA LEU A 264 -3.06 -1.73 1.05
C LEU A 264 -3.00 -3.16 1.58
N PHE A 265 -1.97 -3.93 1.24
CA PHE A 265 -1.82 -5.30 1.75
C PHE A 265 -1.51 -5.31 3.25
N HIS A 266 -0.65 -4.42 3.74
CA HIS A 266 -0.44 -4.24 5.18
C HIS A 266 -1.72 -3.81 5.88
N LEU A 267 -2.43 -2.83 5.30
CA LEU A 267 -3.67 -2.29 5.86
C LEU A 267 -4.74 -3.36 6.08
N VAL A 268 -5.08 -4.12 5.04
CA VAL A 268 -6.18 -5.09 5.12
C VAL A 268 -5.79 -6.37 5.86
N SER A 269 -4.49 -6.67 5.96
CA SER A 269 -3.99 -7.87 6.67
C SER A 269 -3.70 -7.62 8.14
N GLY A 270 -3.36 -6.39 8.52
CA GLY A 270 -2.84 -6.07 9.85
C GLY A 270 -3.84 -6.19 10.99
N ARG A 271 -5.08 -6.67 10.73
CA ARG A 271 -6.07 -7.08 11.76
C ARG A 271 -6.62 -8.49 11.63
N ILE A 272 -6.23 -9.25 10.61
CA ILE A 272 -6.84 -10.56 10.36
C ILE A 272 -6.64 -11.51 11.53
N GLY A 273 -7.75 -11.93 12.13
CA GLY A 273 -7.76 -12.92 13.19
C GLY A 273 -7.22 -12.40 14.51
N PHE A 274 -7.10 -11.08 14.69
CA PHE A 274 -6.82 -10.48 15.99
C PHE A 274 -7.91 -10.90 16.98
N LYS A 275 -7.48 -11.36 18.16
CA LYS A 275 -8.36 -11.55 19.32
C LYS A 275 -7.70 -10.88 20.51
N ARG A 276 -8.49 -10.21 21.35
CA ARG A 276 -8.01 -9.45 22.50
C ARG A 276 -7.08 -10.25 23.41
N GLU A 277 -7.35 -11.55 23.56
CA GLU A 277 -6.59 -12.47 24.42
C GLU A 277 -5.50 -13.25 23.65
N MET A 278 -5.25 -12.93 22.39
CA MET A 278 -4.24 -13.62 21.58
C MET A 278 -2.83 -13.19 21.97
N ASP A 279 -1.92 -14.17 22.01
CA ASP A 279 -0.49 -13.93 22.16
C ASP A 279 0.04 -13.05 20.99
N PRO A 280 0.72 -11.92 21.27
CA PRO A 280 1.44 -11.09 20.30
C PRO A 280 2.16 -11.84 19.19
N THR A 281 2.86 -12.91 19.56
CA THR A 281 3.73 -13.66 18.66
C THR A 281 2.94 -14.52 17.70
N LYS A 282 1.76 -14.99 18.10
CA LYS A 282 0.84 -15.77 17.26
C LYS A 282 0.06 -14.90 16.27
N TYR A 283 -0.09 -13.63 16.59
CA TYR A 283 -0.76 -12.66 15.74
C TYR A 283 0.10 -12.23 14.54
N LYS A 284 1.41 -11.99 14.78
CA LYS A 284 2.35 -11.54 13.73
C LYS A 284 2.52 -12.52 12.56
N THR A 285 2.18 -13.80 12.72
CA THR A 285 2.32 -14.80 11.65
C THR A 285 1.25 -14.71 10.56
N ARG A 286 0.28 -13.80 10.70
CA ARG A 286 -0.86 -13.64 9.78
C ARG A 286 -0.95 -12.27 9.11
N ILE A 287 0.05 -11.42 9.34
CA ILE A 287 0.12 -10.06 8.78
C ILE A 287 1.10 -10.09 7.62
N VAL A 288 0.69 -9.56 6.47
CA VAL A 288 1.60 -9.35 5.35
C VAL A 288 2.70 -8.38 5.81
N GLY A 289 3.96 -8.74 5.65
CA GLY A 289 5.12 -7.93 5.99
C GLY A 289 6.04 -7.71 4.79
N ASP A 290 7.26 -7.24 5.07
CA ASP A 290 8.26 -6.85 4.07
C ASP A 290 9.49 -7.75 4.11
N TYR A 291 9.34 -8.97 3.62
CA TYR A 291 10.42 -9.93 3.54
C TYR A 291 11.44 -9.59 2.45
N SER A 292 11.00 -8.94 1.37
CA SER A 292 11.88 -8.38 0.35
C SER A 292 11.19 -7.29 -0.46
N ALA A 293 11.89 -6.18 -0.71
CA ALA A 293 11.45 -5.10 -1.59
C ALA A 293 11.98 -5.24 -3.04
N SER A 294 13.04 -6.04 -3.25
CA SER A 294 13.62 -6.23 -4.59
C SER A 294 12.90 -7.33 -5.36
N LEU A 295 12.74 -7.18 -6.67
CA LEU A 295 12.15 -8.20 -7.53
C LEU A 295 12.84 -9.56 -7.41
N MET A 296 14.17 -9.60 -7.50
CA MET A 296 14.91 -10.86 -7.37
C MET A 296 14.80 -11.45 -5.97
N GLY A 297 14.73 -10.62 -4.94
CA GLY A 297 14.50 -11.08 -3.58
C GLY A 297 13.10 -11.71 -3.44
N CYS A 298 12.06 -11.07 -3.97
CA CYS A 298 10.69 -11.61 -3.99
C CYS A 298 10.62 -12.97 -4.71
N LEU A 299 11.24 -13.07 -5.89
CA LEU A 299 11.31 -14.32 -6.66
C LEU A 299 12.10 -15.44 -5.96
N ASN A 300 12.94 -15.12 -4.98
CA ASN A 300 13.74 -16.09 -4.22
C ASN A 300 13.17 -16.41 -2.83
N LEU A 301 12.06 -15.77 -2.44
CA LEU A 301 11.37 -16.12 -1.19
C LEU A 301 10.86 -17.56 -1.24
N ASP A 302 10.92 -18.25 -0.10
CA ASP A 302 10.15 -19.47 0.11
C ASP A 302 8.64 -19.18 0.09
N ARG A 303 7.84 -20.24 -0.04
CA ARG A 303 6.37 -20.13 -0.14
C ARG A 303 5.76 -19.29 0.99
N ASP A 304 6.16 -19.56 2.23
CA ASP A 304 5.52 -18.97 3.40
C ASP A 304 5.87 -17.48 3.51
N ARG A 305 7.10 -17.09 3.17
CA ARG A 305 7.47 -15.67 3.09
C ARG A 305 6.87 -14.97 1.89
N ALA A 306 6.81 -15.65 0.75
CA ALA A 306 6.32 -15.06 -0.49
C ALA A 306 4.83 -14.68 -0.40
N ILE A 307 3.98 -15.54 0.17
CA ILE A 307 2.55 -15.24 0.39
C ILE A 307 2.34 -14.16 1.46
N MET A 308 3.32 -13.95 2.33
CA MET A 308 3.29 -12.97 3.41
C MET A 308 4.09 -11.71 3.06
N ASN A 309 4.49 -11.50 1.79
CA ASN A 309 5.28 -10.35 1.36
C ASN A 309 4.42 -9.40 0.50
N ALA A 310 4.22 -8.15 0.94
CA ALA A 310 3.38 -7.19 0.22
C ALA A 310 3.90 -6.94 -1.19
N GLU A 311 5.21 -6.77 -1.33
CA GLU A 311 5.87 -6.51 -2.60
C GLU A 311 5.71 -7.66 -3.62
N SER A 312 5.60 -8.92 -3.15
CA SER A 312 5.32 -10.05 -4.04
C SER A 312 3.97 -9.90 -4.76
N TYR A 313 2.97 -9.31 -4.09
CA TYR A 313 1.68 -9.01 -4.70
C TYR A 313 1.77 -7.87 -5.71
N VAL A 314 2.59 -6.84 -5.46
CA VAL A 314 2.83 -5.75 -6.41
C VAL A 314 3.38 -6.31 -7.73
N TYR A 315 4.48 -7.05 -7.66
CA TYR A 315 5.09 -7.63 -8.86
C TYR A 315 4.20 -8.66 -9.55
N PHE A 316 3.53 -9.54 -8.79
CA PHE A 316 2.58 -10.49 -9.37
C PHE A 316 1.46 -9.79 -10.14
N SER A 317 0.86 -8.76 -9.53
CA SER A 317 -0.25 -8.00 -10.12
C SER A 317 0.20 -7.30 -11.41
N LEU A 318 1.38 -6.66 -11.37
CA LEU A 318 1.93 -5.96 -12.53
C LEU A 318 2.30 -6.93 -13.66
N ALA A 319 2.96 -8.05 -13.33
CA ALA A 319 3.33 -9.08 -14.31
C ALA A 319 2.10 -9.63 -15.03
N TYR A 320 1.03 -9.93 -14.27
CA TYR A 320 -0.21 -10.41 -14.86
C TYR A 320 -0.95 -9.31 -15.62
N TRP A 321 -0.94 -8.07 -15.14
CA TRP A 321 -1.52 -6.92 -15.83
C TRP A 321 -0.93 -6.75 -17.22
N TYR A 322 0.41 -6.86 -17.38
CA TYR A 322 1.06 -6.81 -18.70
C TYR A 322 0.60 -7.90 -19.67
N TYR A 323 0.30 -9.09 -19.16
CA TYR A 323 -0.25 -10.19 -19.95
C TYR A 323 -1.73 -10.00 -20.29
N TYR A 324 -2.49 -9.55 -19.31
CA TYR A 324 -3.93 -9.38 -19.38
C TYR A 324 -4.34 -8.22 -20.28
N ASN A 325 -3.54 -7.15 -20.26
CA ASN A 325 -3.81 -5.94 -21.03
C ASN A 325 -3.71 -6.19 -22.55
N ASP A 326 -4.69 -5.67 -23.29
CA ASP A 326 -4.65 -5.70 -24.76
C ASP A 326 -3.88 -4.48 -25.27
N TRP A 327 -2.71 -4.74 -25.85
CA TRP A 327 -1.83 -3.70 -26.38
C TRP A 327 -2.26 -3.16 -27.75
N ASN A 328 -3.41 -3.61 -28.30
CA ASN A 328 -4.08 -3.08 -29.50
C ASN A 328 -3.20 -2.92 -30.74
N ASN A 329 -2.15 -3.74 -30.85
CA ASN A 329 -1.11 -3.62 -31.87
C ASN A 329 -0.77 -4.96 -32.54
N GLY A 330 -1.57 -6.00 -32.30
CA GLY A 330 -1.33 -7.34 -32.82
C GLY A 330 -0.07 -8.02 -32.29
N LYS A 331 0.60 -7.42 -31.28
CA LYS A 331 1.80 -8.02 -30.69
C LYS A 331 1.42 -9.20 -29.82
N LYS A 332 2.32 -10.18 -29.78
CA LYS A 332 2.21 -11.33 -28.89
C LYS A 332 2.24 -10.86 -27.44
N ARG A 333 1.38 -11.44 -26.60
CA ARG A 333 1.32 -11.13 -25.17
C ARG A 333 2.65 -11.45 -24.48
N ILE A 334 2.98 -10.66 -23.47
CA ILE A 334 4.20 -10.77 -22.69
C ILE A 334 3.87 -10.92 -21.21
N THR A 335 4.85 -11.32 -20.41
CA THR A 335 4.77 -11.42 -18.95
C THR A 335 6.18 -11.47 -18.35
N PHE A 336 6.31 -11.71 -17.05
CA PHE A 336 7.55 -11.57 -16.29
C PHE A 336 7.76 -12.73 -15.30
N TYR A 337 7.78 -13.97 -15.78
CA TYR A 337 8.02 -15.14 -14.92
C TYR A 337 9.39 -15.12 -14.21
N PRO A 338 10.52 -14.83 -14.91
CA PRO A 338 11.84 -14.76 -14.28
C PRO A 338 12.19 -13.34 -13.82
N GLY A 339 11.21 -12.42 -13.76
CA GLY A 339 11.43 -11.01 -13.42
C GLY A 339 11.81 -10.09 -14.59
N TYR A 340 11.97 -10.62 -15.81
CA TYR A 340 12.16 -9.81 -17.02
C TYR A 340 11.14 -10.19 -18.09
N ALA A 341 10.94 -9.29 -19.05
CA ALA A 341 9.95 -9.45 -20.11
C ALA A 341 10.23 -10.72 -20.93
N VAL A 342 9.23 -11.59 -21.04
CA VAL A 342 9.23 -12.79 -21.86
C VAL A 342 7.89 -12.93 -22.59
N TYR A 343 7.86 -13.68 -23.69
CA TYR A 343 6.58 -14.07 -24.27
C TYR A 343 5.78 -14.96 -23.30
N TRP A 344 4.46 -14.86 -23.36
CA TRP A 344 3.57 -15.59 -22.45
C TRP A 344 3.77 -17.11 -22.48
N ASP A 345 4.21 -17.68 -23.60
CA ASP A 345 4.47 -19.10 -23.82
C ASP A 345 5.92 -19.52 -23.55
N TRP A 346 6.72 -18.68 -22.87
CA TRP A 346 8.09 -18.99 -22.49
C TRP A 346 8.19 -20.33 -21.72
N PRO A 347 9.11 -21.24 -22.11
CA PRO A 347 9.28 -22.52 -21.43
C PRO A 347 9.92 -22.28 -20.05
N MET A 348 9.19 -22.62 -18.97
CA MET A 348 9.72 -22.55 -17.59
C MET A 348 10.40 -23.84 -17.19
#